data_AF-A0A537T9N2-F1
#
_entry.id   AF-A0A537T9N2-F1
#
_cell.length_a   1.000
_cell.length_b   1.000
_cell.length_c   1.000
_cell.angle_alpha   90.00
_cell.angle_beta   90.00
_cell.angle_gamma   90.00
#
_symmetry.space_group_name_H-M   'P 1'
#
loop_
_entity.id
_entity.type
_entity.pdbx_description
1 polymer ?
#
loop_
_entity_poly.entity_id
_entity_poly.type
_entity_poly.pdbx_seq_one_letter_code
_entity_poly.pdbx_strand_id
1 'polypeptide(L)' 'MPPPEKLLTRLTKKNDVRRPRTHALWVDARDTPADIDAKRDRLIAAGRARPGDTFVCVRWKRPGET' A
#
# COMPACT_ATOMS: atom_id res chain seq x y z
N MET A 1 -44.80 1.94 3.03
CA MET A 1 -43.76 1.22 3.79
C MET A 1 -42.42 1.83 3.45
N PRO A 2 -41.62 2.32 4.41
CA PRO A 2 -40.27 2.78 4.13
C PRO A 2 -39.38 1.58 3.73
N PRO A 3 -38.40 1.76 2.84
CA PRO A 3 -37.50 0.67 2.45
C PRO A 3 -36.70 0.19 3.68
N PRO A 4 -36.34 -1.10 3.74
CA PRO A 4 -35.69 -1.68 4.92
C PRO A 4 -34.30 -1.09 5.09
N GLU A 5 -34.16 -0.25 6.11
CA GLU A 5 -32.95 0.44 6.60
C GLU A 5 -31.75 -0.52 6.81
N LYS A 6 -32.04 -1.82 6.92
CA LYS A 6 -31.07 -2.93 7.01
C LYS A 6 -30.23 -3.13 5.74
N LEU A 7 -30.70 -2.70 4.58
CA LEU A 7 -29.96 -2.80 3.30
C LEU A 7 -28.91 -1.69 3.18
N LEU A 8 -29.23 -0.48 3.63
CA LEU A 8 -28.30 0.65 3.67
C LEU A 8 -27.16 0.40 4.66
N THR A 9 -27.45 -0.09 5.87
CA THR A 9 -26.41 -0.38 6.89
C THR A 9 -25.41 -1.46 6.47
N ARG A 10 -25.78 -2.41 5.60
CA ARG A 10 -24.83 -3.38 5.00
C ARG A 10 -23.92 -2.74 3.95
N LEU A 11 -24.41 -1.74 3.22
CA LEU A 11 -23.60 -0.95 2.29
C LEU A 11 -22.67 0.02 3.03
N THR A 12 -23.10 0.58 4.16
CA THR A 12 -22.25 1.45 4.99
C THR A 12 -21.09 0.68 5.66
N LYS A 13 -21.30 -0.59 6.05
CA LYS A 13 -20.22 -1.46 6.55
C LYS A 13 -19.20 -1.89 5.47
N LYS A 14 -19.52 -1.73 4.18
CA LYS A 14 -18.55 -1.89 3.08
C LYS A 14 -17.64 -0.68 2.91
N ASN A 15 -17.82 0.35 3.73
CA ASN A 15 -16.90 1.47 3.87
C ASN A 15 -16.05 1.31 5.15
N ASP A 16 -15.74 0.07 5.53
CA ASP A 16 -14.59 -0.21 6.38
C ASP A 16 -13.36 0.23 5.57
N VAL A 17 -13.02 1.50 5.73
CA VAL A 17 -11.91 2.16 5.04
C VAL A 17 -10.69 1.33 5.40
N ARG A 18 -10.29 0.43 4.48
CA ARG A 18 -9.17 -0.49 4.67
C ARG A 18 -8.03 0.33 5.25
N ARG A 19 -7.67 0.06 6.51
CA ARG A 19 -6.59 0.80 7.16
C ARG A 19 -5.37 0.75 6.24
N PRO A 20 -4.75 1.90 5.95
CA PRO A 20 -3.60 1.94 5.06
C PRO A 20 -2.57 0.93 5.54
N ARG A 21 -2.21 0.00 4.66
CA ARG A 21 -1.22 -1.03 4.99
C ARG A 21 0.17 -0.46 4.76
N THR A 22 1.11 -0.89 5.59
CA THR A 22 2.53 -0.55 5.38
C THR A 22 3.19 -1.66 4.56
N HIS A 23 3.77 -1.32 3.42
CA HIS A 23 4.54 -2.24 2.58
C HIS A 23 6.03 -1.90 2.65
N ALA A 24 6.85 -2.92 2.90
CA ALA A 24 8.30 -2.78 2.81
C ALA A 24 8.74 -2.87 1.35
N LEU A 25 9.39 -1.82 0.86
CA LEU A 25 9.98 -1.77 -0.46
C LEU A 25 11.49 -1.99 -0.34
N TRP A 26 11.98 -3.12 -0.84
CA TRP A 26 13.41 -3.40 -0.83
C TRP A 26 14.13 -2.57 -1.89
N VAL A 27 15.06 -1.73 -1.44
CA VAL A 27 15.86 -0.84 -2.27
C VAL A 27 17.35 -1.16 -2.14
N ASP A 28 18.08 -1.02 -3.23
CA ASP A 28 19.54 -1.06 -3.29
C ASP A 28 20.10 0.38 -3.28
N ALA A 29 21.38 0.53 -2.96
CA ALA A 29 22.04 1.83 -2.97
C ALA A 29 22.07 2.50 -4.36
N ARG A 30 21.93 1.71 -5.43
CA ARG A 30 21.92 2.20 -6.81
C ARG A 30 20.52 2.54 -7.34
N ASP A 31 19.46 2.18 -6.60
CA ASP A 31 18.10 2.50 -7.05
C ASP A 31 17.91 4.01 -7.10
N THR A 32 17.47 4.50 -8.24
CA THR A 32 17.06 5.90 -8.36
C THR A 32 15.66 6.10 -7.77
N PRO A 33 15.24 7.34 -7.47
CA PRO A 33 13.86 7.62 -7.09
C PRO A 33 12.83 7.08 -8.11
N ALA A 34 13.18 7.03 -9.40
CA ALA A 34 12.32 6.48 -10.45
C ALA A 34 12.19 4.94 -10.34
N ASP A 35 13.26 4.24 -9.98
CA ASP A 35 13.21 2.79 -9.76
C ASP A 35 12.33 2.43 -8.57
N ILE A 36 12.42 3.22 -7.49
CA ILE A 36 11.58 3.10 -6.29
C ILE A 36 10.10 3.29 -6.67
N ASP A 37 9.80 4.31 -7.47
CA ASP A 37 8.43 4.58 -7.93
C ASP A 37 7.90 3.44 -8.81
N ALA A 38 8.73 2.93 -9.74
CA ALA A 38 8.38 1.79 -10.58
C ALA A 38 8.12 0.52 -9.76
N LYS A 39 8.86 0.27 -8.67
CA LYS A 39 8.60 -0.85 -7.76
C LYS A 39 7.27 -0.70 -7.02
N ARG A 40 6.95 0.53 -6.59
CA ARG A 40 5.65 0.86 -5.98
C ARG A 40 4.51 0.62 -6.98
N ASP A 41 4.66 1.12 -8.20
CA ASP A 41 3.64 0.97 -9.26
C ASP A 41 3.37 -0.51 -9.57
N ARG A 42 4.42 -1.33 -9.70
CA ARG A 42 4.28 -2.78 -9.89
C ARG A 42 3.50 -3.46 -8.76
N LEU A 43 3.69 -3.04 -7.50
CA LEU A 43 2.94 -3.57 -6.35
C LEU A 43 1.46 -3.17 -6.40
N ILE A 44 1.16 -1.97 -6.88
CA ILE A 44 -0.21 -1.47 -7.07
C ILE A 44 -0.88 -2.20 -8.24
N ALA A 45 -0.21 -2.30 -9.38
CA ALA A 45 -0.69 -3.00 -10.57
C ALA A 45 -0.95 -4.50 -10.29
N ALA A 46 -0.12 -5.12 -9.45
CA ALA A 46 -0.32 -6.50 -8.98
C ALA A 46 -1.49 -6.65 -7.97
N GLY A 47 -2.17 -5.57 -7.59
CA GLY A 47 -3.26 -5.57 -6.61
C GLY A 47 -2.83 -5.85 -5.17
N ARG A 48 -1.52 -5.91 -4.91
CA ARG A 48 -0.97 -6.17 -3.56
C ARG A 48 -1.00 -4.91 -2.69
N ALA A 49 -0.78 -3.75 -3.30
CA ALA A 49 -0.81 -2.46 -2.64
C ALA A 49 -1.85 -1.52 -3.27
N ARG A 50 -2.22 -0.46 -2.56
CA ARG A 50 -3.06 0.63 -3.07
C ARG A 50 -2.28 1.95 -3.05
N PRO A 51 -2.67 2.95 -3.86
CA PRO A 51 -2.05 4.27 -3.82
C PRO A 51 -2.09 4.95 -2.45
N GLY A 52 -3.09 4.65 -1.62
CA GLY A 52 -3.22 5.15 -0.25
C GLY A 52 -2.53 4.31 0.82
N ASP A 53 -1.85 3.22 0.46
CA ASP A 53 -1.03 2.44 1.39
C ASP A 53 0.33 3.15 1.63
N THR A 54 0.94 2.94 2.79
CA THR A 54 2.25 3.51 3.14
C THR A 54 3.36 2.61 2.62
N PHE A 55 4.38 3.18 1.98
CA PHE A 55 5.55 2.44 1.51
C PHE A 55 6.80 2.87 2.27
N VAL A 56 7.51 1.92 2.87
CA VAL A 56 8.75 2.16 3.60
C VAL A 56 9.90 1.56 2.81
N CYS A 57 10.88 2.37 2.43
CA CYS A 57 12.06 1.89 1.74
C CYS A 57 13.01 1.22 2.73
N VAL A 58 13.30 -0.05 2.52
CA VAL A 58 14.19 -0.86 3.34
C VAL A 58 15.42 -1.21 2.50
N ARG A 59 16.59 -0.81 2.97
CA ARG A 59 17.88 -1.15 2.35
C ARG A 59 18.64 -2.11 3.25
N TRP A 60 19.29 -3.11 2.66
CA TRP A 60 20.26 -3.92 3.39
C TRP A 60 21.49 -3.08 3.73
N LYS A 61 21.83 -3.01 5.02
CA LYS A 61 23.09 -2.42 5.44
C LYS A 61 24.22 -3.35 4.99
N ARG A 62 25.10 -2.87 4.11
CA ARG A 62 26.29 -3.64 3.74
C ARG A 62 27.24 -3.71 4.96
N PRO A 63 27.90 -4.86 5.20
CA PRO A 63 28.95 -4.93 6.22
C PRO A 63 30.03 -3.88 5.89
N GLY A 64 30.33 -2.99 6.85
CA GLY A 64 31.32 -1.92 6.69
C GLY A 64 30.76 -0.54 6.32
N GLU A 65 29.45 -0.40 6.11
CA GLU A 65 28.81 0.91 5.96
C GLU A 65 28.70 1.56 7.35
N THR A 66 29.45 2.65 7.60
CA THR A 66 29.36 3.45 8.84
C THR A 66 28.31 4.53 8.67
#